data_AF-A0A7V9GHK3-F1
#
_entry.id   AF-A0A7V9GHK3-F1
#
_cell.length_a   1.000
_cell.length_b   1.000
_cell.length_c   1.000
_cell.angle_alpha   90.00
_cell.angle_beta   90.00
_cell.angle_gamma   90.00
#
_symmetry.space_group_name_H-M   'P 1'
#
loop_
_entity.id
_entity.type
_entity.pdbx_description
1 polymer ?
#
loop_
_entity_poly.entity_id
_entity_poly.type
_entity_poly.pdbx_seq_one_letter_code
_entity_poly.pdbx_strand_id
1 'polypeptide(L)'
;MPAPPIPVVIDSDGGCDDAAAIWFALTDPRLDVVALVATWGDLTREESAANLCRIAAYAGRPDLPVALGATGPSAAAPSLRRAPHVHGEDGLGGTADRWPLPAGAAPVA
;
A
#
# COMPACT_ATOMS: atom_id res chain seq x y z
N MET A 1 22.93 23.83 1.60
CA MET A 1 21.95 23.05 2.40
C MET A 1 21.27 22.08 1.44
N PRO A 2 21.02 20.81 1.82
CA PRO A 2 20.19 19.94 0.99
C PRO A 2 18.80 20.57 0.80
N ALA A 3 18.18 20.31 -0.35
CA ALA A 3 16.80 20.72 -0.60
C ALA A 3 15.86 20.09 0.44
N PRO A 4 14.73 20.73 0.78
CA PRO A 4 13.72 20.10 1.64
C PRO A 4 13.19 18.82 0.98
N PRO A 5 12.75 17.82 1.78
CA PRO A 5 12.10 16.63 1.25
C PRO A 5 10.86 16.99 0.43
N ILE A 6 10.59 16.20 -0.60
CA ILE A 6 9.43 16.39 -1.48
C ILE A 6 8.24 15.67 -0.84
N PRO A 7 7.14 16.38 -0.52
CA PRO A 7 5.94 15.75 0.00
C PRO A 7 5.26 14.90 -1.09
N VAL A 8 4.94 13.66 -0.78
CA VAL A 8 4.30 12.73 -1.72
C VAL A 8 3.15 11.96 -1.08
N VAL A 9 2.11 11.75 -1.87
CA VAL A 9 1.03 10.77 -1.61
C VAL A 9 1.24 9.62 -2.58
N ILE A 10 1.16 8.39 -2.09
CA ILE A 10 1.32 7.19 -2.92
C ILE A 10 -0.04 6.49 -3.02
N ASP A 11 -0.57 6.38 -4.23
CA ASP A 11 -1.76 5.57 -4.56
C ASP A 11 -1.28 4.22 -5.10
N SER A 12 -1.72 3.13 -4.49
CA SER A 12 -1.20 1.79 -4.77
C SER A 12 -2.22 0.68 -4.47
N ASP A 13 -2.16 -0.39 -5.24
CA ASP A 13 -2.92 -1.62 -5.06
C ASP A 13 -2.17 -2.70 -4.25
N GLY A 14 -1.00 -2.37 -3.68
CA GLY A 14 -0.42 -3.06 -2.54
C GLY A 14 0.18 -4.44 -2.83
N GLY A 15 0.68 -4.66 -4.06
CA GLY A 15 1.44 -5.84 -4.45
C GLY A 15 2.84 -5.90 -3.83
N CYS A 16 3.55 -7.00 -4.10
CA CYS A 16 4.87 -7.25 -3.52
C CYS A 16 5.96 -6.26 -4.00
N ASP A 17 5.85 -5.76 -5.22
CA ASP A 17 6.69 -4.71 -5.78
C ASP A 17 6.30 -3.33 -5.26
N ASP A 18 5.01 -3.04 -5.07
CA ASP A 18 4.56 -1.85 -4.32
C ASP A 18 5.14 -1.83 -2.91
N ALA A 19 5.14 -2.97 -2.22
CA ALA A 19 5.72 -3.08 -0.89
C ALA A 19 7.20 -2.67 -0.88
N ALA A 20 7.98 -3.11 -1.88
CA ALA A 20 9.37 -2.71 -2.02
C ALA A 20 9.51 -1.22 -2.36
N ALA A 21 8.68 -0.69 -3.26
CA ALA A 21 8.71 0.71 -3.67
C ALA A 21 8.33 1.67 -2.52
N ILE A 22 7.29 1.33 -1.76
CA ILE A 22 6.84 2.12 -0.61
C ILE A 22 7.87 2.05 0.53
N TRP A 23 8.45 0.88 0.80
CA TRP A 23 9.53 0.77 1.78
C TRP A 23 10.72 1.66 1.40
N PHE A 24 11.11 1.64 0.12
CA PHE A 24 12.15 2.53 -0.38
C PHE A 24 11.76 4.01 -0.19
N ALA A 25 10.52 4.38 -0.55
CA ALA A 25 10.05 5.75 -0.40
C ALA A 25 10.04 6.24 1.07
N LEU A 26 9.63 5.38 2.01
CA LEU A 26 9.60 5.70 3.44
C LEU A 26 10.99 5.81 4.07
N THR A 27 12.01 5.24 3.44
CA THR A 27 13.40 5.27 3.93
C THR A 27 14.30 6.25 3.17
N ASP A 28 13.81 6.87 2.09
CA ASP A 28 14.54 7.88 1.33
C ASP A 28 14.38 9.27 1.96
N PRO A 29 15.45 9.90 2.48
CA PRO A 29 15.37 11.21 3.13
C PRO A 29 15.00 12.36 2.19
N ARG A 30 14.95 12.12 0.88
CA ARG A 30 14.49 13.10 -0.12
C ARG A 30 12.97 13.15 -0.24
N LEU A 31 12.25 12.18 0.32
CA LEU A 31 10.81 12.08 0.25
C LEU A 31 10.20 12.27 1.65
N ASP A 32 9.08 12.98 1.69
CA ASP A 32 8.19 13.04 2.84
C ASP A 32 6.87 12.36 2.43
N VAL A 33 6.75 11.07 2.72
CA VAL A 33 5.50 10.35 2.46
C VAL A 33 4.49 10.79 3.51
N VAL A 34 3.46 11.50 3.06
CA VAL A 34 2.46 12.10 3.95
C VAL A 34 1.19 11.27 4.07
N ALA A 35 0.90 10.41 3.09
CA ALA A 35 -0.23 9.49 3.11
C ALA A 35 -0.03 8.35 2.08
N LEU A 36 -0.72 7.23 2.33
CA LEU A 36 -0.95 6.17 1.36
C LEU A 36 -2.43 6.13 1.00
N VAL A 37 -2.75 5.76 -0.24
CA VAL A 37 -4.11 5.53 -0.71
C VAL A 37 -4.18 4.12 -1.27
N ALA A 38 -5.07 3.31 -0.70
CA ALA A 38 -5.31 1.95 -1.16
C ALA A 38 -6.30 1.95 -2.32
N THR A 39 -5.88 1.49 -3.50
CA THR A 39 -6.75 1.31 -4.66
C THR A 39 -6.86 -0.16 -5.05
N TRP A 40 -7.63 -0.44 -6.11
CA TRP A 40 -7.87 -1.76 -6.67
C TRP A 40 -6.94 -2.02 -7.87
N GLY A 41 -6.59 -3.29 -8.11
CA GLY A 41 -5.77 -3.69 -9.26
C GLY A 41 -5.39 -5.18 -9.20
N ASP A 42 -4.13 -5.46 -8.87
CA ASP A 42 -3.64 -6.83 -8.63
C ASP A 42 -4.32 -7.49 -7.42
N LEU A 43 -4.77 -6.65 -6.48
CA LEU A 43 -5.54 -7.00 -5.30
C LEU A 43 -6.90 -6.29 -5.27
N THR A 44 -7.80 -6.76 -4.40
CA THR A 44 -8.94 -5.94 -4.00
C THR A 44 -8.44 -4.72 -3.20
N ARG A 45 -9.24 -3.65 -3.19
CA ARG A 45 -8.93 -2.46 -2.40
C ARG A 45 -8.73 -2.79 -0.91
N GLU A 46 -9.51 -3.71 -0.37
CA GLU A 46 -9.44 -4.12 1.04
C GLU A 46 -8.14 -4.89 1.34
N GLU A 47 -7.72 -5.78 0.44
CA GLU A 47 -6.41 -6.47 0.53
C GLU A 47 -5.26 -5.47 0.42
N SER A 48 -5.33 -4.54 -0.54
CA SER A 48 -4.37 -3.44 -0.67
C SER A 48 -4.27 -2.64 0.62
N ALA A 49 -5.40 -2.19 1.18
CA ALA A 49 -5.42 -1.40 2.42
C ALA A 49 -4.75 -2.15 3.58
N ALA A 50 -5.02 -3.45 3.72
CA ALA A 50 -4.36 -4.26 4.73
C ALA A 50 -2.84 -4.36 4.49
N ASN A 51 -2.40 -4.50 3.23
CA ASN A 51 -0.99 -4.56 2.88
C ASN A 51 -0.28 -3.22 3.10
N LEU A 52 -0.88 -2.10 2.70
CA LEU A 52 -0.33 -0.76 2.92
C LEU A 52 -0.19 -0.44 4.42
N CYS A 53 -1.17 -0.82 5.24
CA CYS A 53 -1.07 -0.71 6.70
C CYS A 53 0.08 -1.56 7.27
N ARG A 54 0.27 -2.80 6.79
CA ARG A 54 1.43 -3.63 7.18
C ARG A 54 2.74 -2.95 6.81
N ILE A 55 2.87 -2.54 5.54
CA ILE A 55 4.10 -1.94 5.00
C ILE A 55 4.46 -0.69 5.81
N ALA A 56 3.53 0.24 6.01
CA ALA A 56 3.76 1.46 6.77
C ALA A 56 4.20 1.17 8.21
N ALA A 57 3.53 0.25 8.89
CA ALA A 57 3.86 -0.09 10.27
C ALA A 57 5.24 -0.77 10.40
N TYR A 58 5.56 -1.73 9.53
CA TYR A 58 6.85 -2.43 9.56
C TYR A 58 8.02 -1.58 9.04
N ALA A 59 7.74 -0.58 8.20
CA ALA A 59 8.70 0.45 7.81
C ALA A 59 8.91 1.52 8.90
N GLY A 60 8.27 1.40 10.06
CA GLY A 60 8.45 2.30 11.20
C GLY A 60 7.59 3.57 11.16
N ARG A 61 6.57 3.62 10.30
CA ARG A 61 5.61 4.71 10.16
C ARG A 61 4.16 4.25 10.39
N PRO A 62 3.84 3.65 11.56
CA PRO A 62 2.47 3.21 11.87
C PRO A 62 1.48 4.39 12.01
N ASP A 63 1.99 5.62 12.10
CA ASP A 63 1.23 6.87 12.13
C ASP A 63 0.71 7.32 10.77
N LEU A 64 1.24 6.75 9.68
CA LEU A 64 0.93 7.19 8.33
C LEU A 64 -0.54 6.87 7.97
N PRO A 65 -1.34 7.87 7.55
CA PRO A 65 -2.72 7.61 7.17
C PRO A 65 -2.76 6.77 5.89
N VAL A 66 -3.53 5.68 5.95
CA VAL A 66 -3.88 4.85 4.78
C VAL A 66 -5.33 5.12 4.43
N ALA A 67 -5.60 5.91 3.40
CA ALA A 67 -6.95 6.22 2.96
C ALA A 67 -7.48 5.13 2.03
N LEU A 68 -8.80 4.90 2.05
CA LEU A 68 -9.45 4.00 1.11
C LEU A 68 -9.79 4.73 -0.18
N GLY A 69 -9.20 4.29 -1.29
CA GLY A 69 -9.46 4.78 -2.64
C GLY A 69 -10.65 4.07 -3.30
N ALA A 70 -10.59 4.01 -4.64
CA ALA A 70 -11.63 3.40 -5.45
C ALA A 70 -11.71 1.88 -5.26
N THR A 71 -12.89 1.30 -5.45
CA THR A 71 -13.12 -0.16 -5.46
C THR A 71 -13.16 -0.74 -6.87
N GLY A 72 -13.11 0.11 -7.89
CA GLY A 72 -13.26 -0.28 -9.28
C GLY A 72 -13.13 0.91 -10.24
N PRO A 73 -13.22 0.65 -11.55
CA PRO A 73 -13.06 1.66 -12.58
C PRO A 73 -14.22 2.66 -12.57
N SER A 74 -13.93 3.91 -12.95
CA SER A 74 -14.93 4.99 -13.03
C SER A 74 -15.87 4.87 -14.23
N ALA A 75 -15.55 3.99 -15.19
CA ALA A 75 -16.32 3.73 -16.39
C ALA A 75 -16.52 2.22 -16.59
N ALA A 76 -17.37 1.85 -17.54
CA ALA A 76 -17.61 0.46 -17.89
C ALA A 76 -16.29 -0.22 -18.31
N ALA A 77 -15.89 -1.23 -17.53
CA ALA A 77 -14.72 -2.05 -17.80
C ALA A 77 -15.01 -3.50 -17.36
N PRO A 78 -14.15 -4.46 -17.75
CA PRO A 78 -14.23 -5.82 -17.22
C PRO A 78 -14.12 -5.83 -15.69
N SER A 79 -14.66 -6.90 -15.08
CA SER A 79 -14.47 -7.15 -13.65
C SER A 79 -12.99 -7.20 -13.29
N LEU A 80 -12.68 -6.86 -12.02
CA LEU A 80 -11.34 -7.02 -11.45
C LEU A 80 -10.74 -8.38 -11.81
N ARG A 81 -9.52 -8.36 -12.34
CA ARG A 81 -8.72 -9.57 -12.53
C ARG A 81 -7.51 -9.48 -11.62
N ARG A 82 -7.65 -10.06 -10.43
CA ARG A 82 -6.54 -10.19 -9.49
C ARG A 82 -5.37 -10.95 -10.12
N ALA A 83 -4.15 -10.69 -9.64
CA ALA A 83 -2.92 -11.33 -10.13
C ALA A 83 -2.20 -12.20 -9.07
N PRO A 84 -2.86 -13.20 -8.45
CA PRO A 84 -2.24 -14.03 -7.42
C PRO A 84 -1.08 -14.90 -7.95
N HIS A 85 -1.04 -15.13 -9.27
CA HIS A 85 0.06 -15.82 -9.93
C HIS A 85 1.36 -15.00 -9.97
N VAL A 86 1.29 -13.68 -9.72
CA VAL A 86 2.45 -12.78 -9.64
C VAL A 86 2.74 -12.44 -8.17
N HIS A 87 1.72 -12.00 -7.43
CA HIS A 87 1.90 -11.44 -6.08
C HIS A 87 1.51 -12.41 -4.96
N GLY A 88 1.11 -13.65 -5.26
CA GLY A 88 0.54 -14.56 -4.27
C GLY A 88 -0.91 -14.22 -3.90
N GLU A 89 -1.58 -15.14 -3.23
CA GLU A 89 -2.99 -14.96 -2.80
C GLU A 89 -3.21 -13.79 -1.84
N ASP A 90 -2.15 -13.37 -1.14
CA ASP A 90 -2.16 -12.27 -0.18
C ASP A 90 -1.57 -10.97 -0.73
N GLY A 91 -1.06 -10.98 -1.97
CA GLY A 91 -0.36 -9.84 -2.57
C GLY A 91 1.08 -9.62 -2.10
N LEU A 92 1.57 -10.41 -1.14
CA LEU A 92 2.91 -10.31 -0.56
C LEU A 92 3.70 -11.62 -0.71
N GLY A 93 3.49 -12.32 -1.81
CA GLY A 93 4.20 -13.55 -2.18
C GLY A 93 3.80 -14.77 -1.36
N GLY A 94 2.63 -14.76 -0.71
CA GLY A 94 2.21 -15.83 0.20
C GLY A 94 2.94 -15.80 1.55
N THR A 95 3.36 -14.62 2.00
CA THR A 95 4.15 -14.43 3.23
C THR A 95 3.54 -13.41 4.21
N ALA A 96 2.34 -12.89 3.95
CA ALA A 96 1.68 -11.93 4.83
C ALA A 96 1.40 -12.50 6.24
N ASP A 97 1.34 -13.82 6.40
CA ASP A 97 1.25 -14.51 7.70
C ASP A 97 2.47 -14.24 8.60
N ARG A 98 3.64 -14.00 8.01
CA ARG A 98 4.87 -13.60 8.73
C ARG A 98 4.85 -12.14 9.20
N TRP A 99 3.92 -11.35 8.67
CA TRP A 99 3.78 -9.92 8.91
C TRP A 99 2.34 -9.62 9.36
N PRO A 100 1.92 -10.10 10.54
CA PRO A 100 0.57 -9.89 11.03
C PRO A 100 0.22 -8.40 11.07
N LEU A 101 -1.01 -8.07 10.67
CA LEU A 101 -1.48 -6.69 10.69
C LEU A 101 -1.43 -6.17 12.15
N PRO A 102 -0.69 -5.09 12.45
CA PRO A 102 -0.57 -4.60 13.82
C PRO A 102 -1.90 -4.17 14.41
N ALA A 103 -2.08 -4.39 15.71
CA ALA A 103 -3.30 -3.99 16.40
C ALA A 103 -3.52 -2.47 16.29
N GLY A 104 -4.70 -2.06 15.82
CA GLY A 104 -5.04 -0.66 15.59
C GLY A 104 -4.60 -0.10 14.24
N ALA A 105 -3.83 -0.85 13.43
CA ALA A 105 -3.56 -0.47 12.05
C ALA A 105 -4.82 -0.69 11.22
N ALA A 106 -5.49 0.40 10.89
CA ALA A 106 -6.72 0.41 10.11
C ALA A 106 -6.69 1.58 9.13
N PRO A 107 -7.28 1.43 7.94
CA PRO A 107 -7.40 2.55 7.03
C PRO A 107 -8.29 3.64 7.63
N VAL A 108 -8.01 4.89 7.26
CA VAL A 108 -8.84 6.05 7.59
C VAL A 108 -9.95 6.18 6.54
N ALA A 109 -11.16 6.49 7.01
CA ALA A 109 -12.35 6.68 6.19
C ALA A 109 -12.45 8.08 5.59
#